data_AF-A0AAU6WXJ1-F1
#
_entry.id   AF-A0AAU6WXJ1-F1
#
_cell.length_a   1.000
_cell.length_b   1.000
_cell.length_c   1.000
_cell.angle_alpha   90.00
_cell.angle_beta   90.00
_cell.angle_gamma   90.00
#
_symmetry.space_group_name_H-M   'P 1'
#
loop_
_entity.id
_entity.type
_entity.pdbx_description
1 polymer ?
#
loop_
_entity_poly.entity_id
_entity_poly.type
_entity_poly.pdbx_seq_one_letter_code
_entity_poly.pdbx_strand_id
1 'polypeptide(L)'
;MKMTVAQQENIREVLWNRLKYRETFDELYDHILTAIEEDEDDTPPHLIADTIIKQEFGGWDNIKELEKGREKNVQSQFRNALWVEVKSYFRVPFIAFTLLVAVSFYFSADYISRKLLMLILFTAVMMPAVMWYRIAPCNRWSRKYKASVKESSANNLGTLGISLFNMLIFLPALFSKQQNYKFMLQAHASLVAVAAAILIIYSVSAVKVFQQNLKTSLVS
;
A
#
# COMPACT_ATOMS: atom_id res chain seq x y z
N MET A 1 -14.42 -37.62 -4.42
CA MET A 1 -13.16 -38.44 -4.37
C MET A 1 -12.13 -37.82 -3.41
N LYS A 2 -11.24 -38.57 -2.73
CA LYS A 2 -10.12 -37.93 -1.96
C LYS A 2 -8.89 -37.73 -2.84
N MET A 3 -8.50 -36.48 -3.06
CA MET A 3 -7.30 -36.15 -3.84
C MET A 3 -6.01 -36.65 -3.19
N THR A 4 -5.05 -37.04 -4.05
CA THR A 4 -3.68 -37.31 -3.60
C THR A 4 -2.92 -36.00 -3.34
N VAL A 5 -1.94 -36.04 -2.43
CA VAL A 5 -1.08 -34.89 -2.12
C VAL A 5 -0.37 -34.36 -3.38
N ALA A 6 0.03 -35.24 -4.29
CA ALA A 6 0.68 -34.86 -5.55
C ALA A 6 -0.26 -34.06 -6.48
N GLN A 7 -1.54 -34.44 -6.58
CA GLN A 7 -2.52 -33.70 -7.35
C GLN A 7 -2.83 -32.34 -6.72
N GLN A 8 -2.92 -32.27 -5.38
CA GLN A 8 -3.13 -31.01 -4.67
C GLN A 8 -1.99 -30.03 -4.93
N GLU A 9 -0.74 -30.49 -4.89
CA GLU A 9 0.42 -29.63 -5.13
C GLU A 9 0.51 -29.18 -6.59
N ASN A 10 0.12 -30.03 -7.55
CA ASN A 10 0.09 -29.64 -8.96
C ASN A 10 -0.94 -28.52 -9.22
N ILE A 11 -2.19 -28.70 -8.77
CA ILE A 11 -3.22 -27.66 -8.91
C ILE A 11 -2.76 -26.37 -8.22
N ARG A 12 -2.22 -26.51 -7.00
CA ARG A 12 -1.67 -25.39 -6.24
C ARG A 12 -0.62 -24.62 -7.03
N GLU A 13 0.35 -25.31 -7.63
CA GLU A 13 1.43 -24.68 -8.40
C GLU A 13 0.91 -23.94 -9.62
N VAL A 14 -0.04 -24.54 -10.36
CA VAL A 14 -0.68 -23.90 -11.53
C VAL A 14 -1.40 -22.62 -11.12
N LEU A 15 -2.25 -22.68 -10.10
CA LEU A 15 -2.97 -21.51 -9.59
C LEU A 15 -2.01 -20.46 -9.03
N TRP A 16 -0.97 -20.90 -8.32
CA TRP A 16 0.02 -20.02 -7.71
C TRP A 16 0.74 -19.15 -8.76
N ASN A 17 1.12 -19.76 -9.88
CA ASN A 17 1.84 -19.08 -10.96
C ASN A 17 0.95 -18.20 -11.85
N ARG A 18 -0.37 -18.45 -11.88
CA ARG A 18 -1.31 -17.73 -12.76
C ARG A 18 -2.01 -16.55 -12.08
N LEU A 19 -2.32 -16.66 -10.80
CA LEU A 19 -3.05 -15.64 -10.05
C LEU A 19 -2.09 -14.62 -9.45
N LYS A 20 -2.48 -13.35 -9.34
CA LYS A 20 -1.63 -12.31 -8.74
C LYS A 20 -1.78 -12.26 -7.22
N TYR A 21 -3.00 -12.41 -6.72
CA TYR A 21 -3.32 -12.15 -5.33
C TYR A 21 -3.57 -13.40 -4.50
N ARG A 22 -3.28 -13.32 -3.20
CA ARG A 22 -3.51 -14.41 -2.26
C ARG A 22 -5.00 -14.73 -2.13
N GLU A 23 -5.86 -13.73 -2.00
CA GLU A 23 -7.29 -13.93 -1.79
C GLU A 23 -7.94 -14.69 -2.95
N THR A 24 -7.64 -14.30 -4.19
CA THR A 24 -8.13 -15.01 -5.38
C THR A 24 -7.61 -16.44 -5.44
N PHE A 25 -6.36 -16.64 -5.03
CA PHE A 25 -5.76 -17.97 -4.99
C PHE A 25 -6.43 -18.86 -3.94
N ASP A 26 -6.60 -18.38 -2.71
CA ASP A 26 -7.23 -19.15 -1.64
C ASP A 26 -8.68 -19.49 -2.01
N GLU A 27 -9.44 -18.53 -2.54
CA GLU A 27 -10.84 -18.69 -2.97
C GLU A 27 -10.98 -19.69 -4.12
N LEU A 28 -10.19 -19.54 -5.18
CA LEU A 28 -10.27 -20.45 -6.33
C LEU A 28 -9.74 -21.86 -5.98
N TYR A 29 -8.72 -21.95 -5.14
CA TYR A 29 -8.17 -23.24 -4.70
C TYR A 29 -9.13 -24.00 -3.81
N ASP A 30 -9.82 -23.33 -2.89
CA ASP A 30 -10.83 -23.95 -2.03
C ASP A 30 -12.06 -24.41 -2.83
N HIS A 31 -12.50 -23.59 -3.79
CA HIS A 31 -13.61 -23.90 -4.69
C HIS A 31 -13.31 -25.10 -5.60
N ILE A 32 -12.19 -25.00 -6.33
CA ILE A 32 -11.20 -26.06 -6.53
C ILE A 32 -11.50 -27.45 -5.92
N LEU A 33 -11.00 -27.57 -4.69
CA LEU A 33 -11.00 -28.77 -3.89
C LEU A 33 -12.41 -29.23 -3.54
N THR A 34 -13.30 -28.30 -3.18
CA THR A 34 -14.69 -28.62 -2.84
C THR A 34 -15.39 -29.30 -4.00
N ALA A 35 -15.26 -28.78 -5.22
CA ALA A 35 -15.87 -29.38 -6.40
C ALA A 35 -15.29 -30.77 -6.73
N ILE A 36 -14.00 -31.01 -6.46
CA ILE A 36 -13.38 -32.34 -6.65
C ILE A 36 -13.82 -33.34 -5.57
N GLU A 37 -14.07 -32.85 -4.35
CA GLU A 37 -14.59 -33.69 -3.26
C GLU A 37 -16.04 -34.10 -3.53
N GLU A 38 -16.84 -33.20 -4.10
CA GLU A 38 -18.24 -33.39 -4.49
C GLU A 38 -18.43 -34.18 -5.80
N ASP A 39 -17.40 -34.29 -6.66
CA ASP A 39 -17.47 -35.06 -7.89
C ASP A 39 -17.62 -36.58 -7.61
N GLU A 40 -18.74 -37.14 -8.10
CA GLU A 40 -19.08 -38.57 -7.98
C GLU A 40 -18.56 -39.41 -9.16
N ASP A 41 -18.21 -38.78 -10.29
CA ASP A 41 -17.92 -39.42 -11.57
C ASP A 41 -16.44 -39.84 -11.76
N ASP A 42 -15.63 -39.79 -10.68
CA ASP A 42 -14.19 -40.09 -10.66
C ASP A 42 -13.41 -39.30 -11.74
N THR A 43 -13.89 -38.09 -12.05
CA THR A 43 -13.31 -37.25 -13.09
C THR A 43 -11.89 -36.83 -12.69
N PRO A 44 -10.90 -36.89 -13.60
CA PRO A 44 -9.55 -36.44 -13.29
C PRO A 44 -9.53 -35.00 -12.75
N PRO A 45 -8.91 -34.73 -11.58
CA PRO A 45 -8.93 -33.43 -10.91
C PRO A 45 -8.55 -32.21 -11.76
N HIS A 46 -7.64 -32.39 -12.72
CA HIS A 46 -7.21 -31.32 -13.62
C HIS A 46 -8.31 -30.91 -14.62
N LEU A 47 -9.16 -31.84 -15.04
CA LEU A 47 -10.28 -31.55 -15.93
C LEU A 47 -11.39 -30.81 -15.19
N ILE A 48 -11.64 -31.17 -13.93
CA ILE A 48 -12.57 -30.43 -13.05
C ILE A 48 -12.09 -28.99 -12.89
N ALA A 49 -10.80 -28.80 -12.56
CA ALA A 49 -10.20 -27.48 -12.44
C ALA A 49 -10.32 -26.63 -13.73
N ASP A 50 -9.98 -27.21 -14.88
CA ASP A 50 -10.09 -26.52 -16.18
C ASP A 50 -11.55 -26.20 -16.54
N THR A 51 -12.48 -27.08 -16.18
CA THR A 51 -13.92 -26.90 -16.40
C THR A 51 -14.45 -25.75 -15.57
N ILE A 52 -14.15 -25.71 -14.26
CA ILE A 52 -14.51 -24.60 -13.37
C ILE A 52 -13.96 -23.28 -13.90
N ILE A 53 -12.66 -23.24 -14.23
CA ILE A 53 -12.02 -22.03 -14.72
C ILE A 53 -12.67 -21.54 -16.02
N LYS A 54 -13.00 -22.43 -16.94
CA LYS A 54 -13.57 -22.07 -18.24
C LYS A 54 -15.05 -21.73 -18.16
N GLN A 55 -15.84 -22.54 -17.46
CA GLN A 55 -17.30 -22.44 -17.45
C GLN A 55 -17.80 -21.43 -16.43
N GLU A 56 -17.28 -21.45 -15.20
CA GLU A 56 -17.75 -20.56 -14.13
C GLU A 56 -17.04 -19.22 -14.15
N PHE A 57 -15.73 -19.23 -14.37
CA PHE A 57 -14.93 -18.02 -14.37
C PHE A 57 -14.70 -17.45 -15.77
N GLY A 58 -15.18 -18.06 -16.86
CA GLY A 58 -15.03 -17.55 -18.23
C GLY A 58 -13.59 -17.58 -18.75
N GLY A 59 -12.72 -18.36 -18.14
CA GLY A 59 -11.30 -18.51 -18.48
C GLY A 59 -10.37 -17.56 -17.73
N TRP A 60 -9.06 -17.78 -17.92
CA TRP A 60 -8.00 -17.07 -17.20
C TRP A 60 -8.01 -15.56 -17.39
N ASP A 61 -8.44 -15.06 -18.54
CA ASP A 61 -8.44 -13.62 -18.81
C ASP A 61 -9.54 -12.91 -18.03
N ASN A 62 -10.72 -13.52 -17.89
CA ASN A 62 -11.79 -12.97 -17.06
C ASN A 62 -11.41 -13.02 -15.56
N ILE A 63 -10.68 -14.04 -15.10
CA ILE A 63 -10.11 -14.05 -13.74
C ILE A 63 -9.18 -12.86 -13.51
N LYS A 64 -8.30 -12.53 -14.47
CA LYS A 64 -7.43 -11.35 -14.36
C LYS A 64 -8.23 -10.05 -14.33
N GLU A 65 -9.31 -9.96 -15.09
CA GLU A 65 -10.21 -8.80 -15.05
C GLU A 65 -10.91 -8.68 -13.70
N LEU A 66 -11.36 -9.79 -13.12
CA LEU A 66 -11.90 -9.86 -11.75
C LEU A 66 -10.86 -9.41 -10.72
N GLU A 67 -9.62 -9.88 -10.81
CA GLU A 67 -8.52 -9.44 -9.93
C GLU A 67 -8.28 -7.93 -10.04
N LYS A 68 -8.28 -7.39 -11.27
CA LYS A 68 -8.11 -5.96 -11.52
C LYS A 68 -9.30 -5.14 -11.01
N GLY A 69 -10.51 -5.67 -11.12
CA GLY A 69 -11.73 -5.09 -10.55
C GLY A 69 -11.66 -5.03 -9.03
N ARG A 70 -11.28 -6.15 -8.40
CA ARG A 70 -11.07 -6.26 -6.94
C ARG A 70 -9.99 -5.29 -6.47
N GLU A 71 -8.87 -5.22 -7.17
CA GLU A 71 -7.79 -4.26 -6.90
C GLU A 71 -8.31 -2.82 -6.94
N LYS A 72 -8.99 -2.41 -8.01
CA LYS A 72 -9.57 -1.05 -8.12
C LYS A 72 -10.55 -0.74 -7.00
N ASN A 73 -11.41 -1.69 -6.64
CA ASN A 73 -12.40 -1.52 -5.58
C ASN A 73 -11.72 -1.34 -4.22
N VAL A 74 -10.75 -2.20 -3.89
CA VAL A 74 -9.97 -2.10 -2.65
C VAL A 74 -9.19 -0.79 -2.62
N GLN A 75 -8.50 -0.41 -3.71
CA GLN A 75 -7.80 0.88 -3.80
C GLN A 75 -8.73 2.06 -3.58
N SER A 76 -9.94 2.03 -4.16
CA SER A 76 -10.95 3.08 -3.97
C SER A 76 -11.40 3.17 -2.51
N GLN A 77 -11.66 2.03 -1.86
CA GLN A 77 -12.00 1.98 -0.43
C GLN A 77 -10.89 2.57 0.45
N PHE A 78 -9.64 2.14 0.23
CA PHE A 78 -8.49 2.68 0.96
C PHE A 78 -8.32 4.18 0.73
N ARG A 79 -8.45 4.65 -0.51
CA ARG A 79 -8.35 6.07 -0.86
C ARG A 79 -9.45 6.89 -0.18
N ASN A 80 -10.68 6.38 -0.15
CA ASN A 80 -11.79 7.06 0.51
C ASN A 80 -11.56 7.13 2.02
N ALA A 81 -11.17 6.03 2.65
CA ALA A 81 -10.83 5.99 4.08
C ALA A 81 -9.66 6.94 4.40
N LEU A 82 -8.63 6.97 3.55
CA LEU A 82 -7.50 7.88 3.67
C LEU A 82 -7.93 9.34 3.60
N TRP A 83 -8.77 9.71 2.64
CA TRP A 83 -9.26 11.09 2.53
C TRP A 83 -10.15 11.50 3.71
N VAL A 84 -10.95 10.58 4.26
CA VAL A 84 -11.72 10.83 5.48
C VAL A 84 -10.80 11.14 6.64
N GLU A 85 -9.75 10.33 6.84
CA GLU A 85 -8.76 10.54 7.90
C GLU A 85 -7.96 11.84 7.67
N VAL A 86 -7.47 12.09 6.46
CA VAL A 86 -6.75 13.33 6.13
C VAL A 86 -7.61 14.56 6.39
N LYS A 87 -8.87 14.58 5.94
CA LYS A 87 -9.80 15.69 6.19
C LYS A 87 -10.05 15.93 7.68
N SER A 88 -9.96 14.90 8.52
CA SER A 88 -10.13 15.04 9.96
C SER A 88 -9.03 15.91 10.60
N TYR A 89 -7.83 15.95 10.03
CA TYR A 89 -6.72 16.82 10.45
C TYR A 89 -6.88 18.28 10.01
N PHE A 90 -7.81 18.59 9.11
CA PHE A 90 -8.10 19.97 8.69
C PHE A 90 -9.28 20.57 9.49
N ARG A 91 -9.54 20.07 10.69
CA ARG A 91 -10.47 20.72 11.63
C ARG A 91 -9.78 21.90 12.32
N VAL A 92 -10.57 22.90 12.70
CA VAL A 92 -10.12 24.21 13.23
C VAL A 92 -9.02 24.15 14.30
N PRO A 93 -9.00 23.23 15.30
CA PRO A 93 -7.88 23.20 16.25
C PRO A 93 -6.57 22.73 15.61
N PHE A 94 -6.62 21.79 14.67
CA PHE A 94 -5.43 21.22 14.03
C PHE A 94 -4.83 22.16 13.00
N ILE A 95 -5.65 22.89 12.22
CA ILE A 95 -5.14 23.91 11.29
C ILE A 95 -4.38 24.98 12.05
N ALA A 96 -4.94 25.49 13.16
CA ALA A 96 -4.27 26.49 13.98
C ALA A 96 -2.93 25.95 14.52
N PHE A 97 -2.90 24.69 14.98
CA PHE A 97 -1.67 24.04 15.42
C PHE A 97 -0.64 23.89 14.29
N THR A 98 -1.05 23.44 13.10
CA THR A 98 -0.14 23.30 11.93
C THR A 98 0.43 24.65 11.51
N LEU A 99 -0.39 25.71 11.50
CA LEU A 99 0.07 27.06 11.21
C LEU A 99 1.07 27.55 12.26
N LEU A 100 0.80 27.33 13.54
CA LEU A 100 1.70 27.69 14.63
C LEU A 100 3.05 26.98 14.47
N VAL A 101 3.06 25.68 14.21
CA VAL A 101 4.29 24.91 13.94
C VAL A 101 5.03 25.45 12.73
N ALA A 102 4.34 25.76 11.62
CA ALA A 102 4.96 26.31 10.43
C ALA A 102 5.60 27.69 10.67
N VAL A 103 4.93 28.57 11.42
CA VAL A 103 5.44 29.89 11.81
C VAL A 103 6.65 29.75 12.75
N SER A 104 6.56 28.89 13.78
CA SER A 104 7.69 28.60 14.67
C SER A 104 8.90 28.06 13.91
N PHE A 105 8.66 27.17 12.94
CA PHE A 105 9.71 26.60 12.11
C PHE A 105 10.34 27.65 11.19
N TYR A 106 9.55 28.55 10.62
CA TYR A 106 10.05 29.66 9.80
C TYR A 106 11.00 30.57 10.60
N PHE A 107 10.60 31.02 11.79
CA PHE A 107 11.46 31.85 12.63
C PHE A 107 12.68 31.11 13.17
N SER A 108 12.57 29.79 13.40
CA SER A 108 13.68 28.98 13.89
C SER A 108 14.67 28.58 12.79
N ALA A 109 14.27 28.63 11.52
CA ALA A 109 15.08 28.18 10.38
C ALA A 109 16.39 28.96 10.24
N ASP A 110 16.41 30.24 10.61
CA ASP A 110 17.61 31.08 10.55
C ASP A 110 18.65 30.72 11.64
N TYR A 111 18.20 30.12 12.75
CA TYR A 111 19.06 29.72 13.87
C TYR A 111 19.57 28.28 13.75
N ILE A 112 18.96 27.47 12.87
CA ILE A 112 19.27 26.05 12.73
C ILE A 112 20.21 25.85 11.53
N SER A 113 21.31 25.12 11.73
CA SER A 113 22.17 24.77 10.61
C SER A 113 21.39 23.99 9.56
N ARG A 114 21.61 24.30 8.27
CA ARG A 114 20.94 23.63 7.15
C ARG A 114 21.02 22.10 7.21
N LYS A 115 22.18 21.55 7.61
CA LYS A 115 22.38 20.10 7.74
C LYS A 115 21.41 19.51 8.77
N LEU A 116 21.26 20.16 9.91
CA LEU A 116 20.35 19.75 10.97
C LEU A 116 18.89 19.87 10.52
N LEU A 117 18.52 20.95 9.82
CA LEU A 117 17.18 21.15 9.27
C LEU A 117 16.78 20.01 8.32
N MET A 118 17.67 19.67 7.38
CA MET A 118 17.44 18.58 6.43
C MET A 118 17.34 17.23 7.13
N LEU A 119 18.15 17.00 8.18
CA LEU A 119 18.08 15.79 8.99
C LEU A 119 16.72 15.66 9.69
N ILE A 120 16.21 16.74 10.30
CA ILE A 120 14.90 16.76 10.97
C ILE A 120 13.77 16.48 9.97
N LEU A 121 13.78 17.14 8.81
CA LEU A 121 12.76 16.91 7.77
C LEU A 121 12.82 15.47 7.24
N PHE A 122 14.03 14.96 7.00
CA PHE A 122 14.21 13.59 6.53
C PHE A 122 13.71 12.57 7.56
N THR A 123 14.07 12.72 8.85
CA THR A 123 13.61 11.80 9.90
C THR A 123 12.10 11.87 10.08
N ALA A 124 11.50 13.06 10.07
CA ALA A 124 10.07 13.26 10.21
C ALA A 124 9.29 12.55 9.09
N VAL A 125 9.76 12.61 7.84
CA VAL A 125 9.06 11.97 6.71
C VAL A 125 9.41 10.49 6.54
N MET A 126 10.58 10.05 6.99
CA MET A 126 10.89 8.61 7.03
C MET A 126 10.20 7.88 8.20
N MET A 127 9.76 8.58 9.25
CA MET A 127 9.10 7.97 10.41
C MET A 127 7.88 7.11 10.02
N PRO A 128 6.95 7.57 9.16
CA PRO A 128 5.87 6.71 8.66
C PRO A 128 6.33 5.47 7.89
N ALA A 129 7.45 5.53 7.16
CA ALA A 129 8.02 4.37 6.47
C ALA A 129 8.54 3.32 7.48
N VAL A 130 9.14 3.79 8.58
CA VAL A 130 9.55 2.91 9.70
C VAL A 130 8.33 2.29 10.38
N MET A 131 7.28 3.08 10.62
CA MET A 131 6.01 2.56 11.16
C MET A 131 5.42 1.51 10.22
N TRP A 132 5.40 1.80 8.92
CA TRP A 132 4.94 0.87 7.90
C TRP A 132 5.71 -0.45 7.95
N TYR A 133 7.04 -0.42 8.03
CA TYR A 133 7.86 -1.63 8.13
C TYR A 133 7.53 -2.48 9.37
N ARG A 134 7.18 -1.84 10.50
CA ARG A 134 6.78 -2.55 11.73
C ARG A 134 5.39 -3.18 11.66
N ILE A 135 4.49 -2.62 10.86
CA ILE A 135 3.07 -3.04 10.80
C ILE A 135 2.82 -3.96 9.60
N ALA A 136 3.56 -3.77 8.51
CA ALA A 136 3.45 -4.60 7.33
C ALA A 136 3.83 -6.04 7.72
N PRO A 137 3.01 -7.04 7.37
CA PRO A 137 3.28 -8.42 7.74
C PRO A 137 4.66 -8.84 7.22
N CYS A 138 5.56 -9.12 8.17
CA CYS A 138 6.95 -9.47 7.94
C CYS A 138 7.06 -10.89 7.37
N ASN A 139 6.70 -11.09 6.10
CA ASN A 139 7.19 -12.24 5.34
C ASN A 139 7.28 -12.02 3.83
N ARG A 140 7.42 -10.76 3.37
CA ARG A 140 7.57 -10.41 1.95
C ARG A 140 8.80 -11.04 1.28
N TRP A 141 9.77 -11.52 2.04
CA TRP A 141 10.98 -12.17 1.54
C TRP A 141 10.87 -13.70 1.48
N SER A 142 9.77 -14.29 1.96
CA SER A 142 9.50 -15.70 1.76
C SER A 142 8.99 -15.96 0.35
N ARG A 143 9.58 -16.93 -0.35
CA ARG A 143 9.06 -17.40 -1.65
C ARG A 143 7.63 -17.96 -1.58
N LYS A 144 7.16 -18.30 -0.36
CA LYS A 144 5.81 -18.79 -0.10
C LYS A 144 4.79 -17.69 0.16
N TYR A 145 5.17 -16.42 0.01
CA TYR A 145 4.30 -15.30 0.28
C TYR A 145 3.72 -14.74 -1.02
N LYS A 146 2.38 -14.76 -1.12
CA LYS A 146 1.62 -14.07 -2.17
C LYS A 146 1.02 -12.80 -1.58
N ALA A 147 1.14 -11.70 -2.32
CA ALA A 147 0.66 -10.41 -1.84
C ALA A 147 -0.86 -10.42 -1.74
N SER A 148 -1.38 -9.91 -0.62
CA SER A 148 -2.80 -9.56 -0.52
C SER A 148 -3.12 -8.36 -1.41
N VAL A 149 -4.33 -8.32 -1.98
CA VAL A 149 -4.84 -7.12 -2.68
C VAL A 149 -4.79 -5.90 -1.75
N LYS A 150 -5.14 -6.08 -0.47
CA LYS A 150 -5.15 -5.01 0.54
C LYS A 150 -3.74 -4.51 0.83
N GLU A 151 -2.80 -5.43 1.02
CA GLU A 151 -1.39 -5.09 1.26
C GLU A 151 -0.77 -4.36 0.06
N SER A 152 -1.04 -4.82 -1.16
CA SER A 152 -0.57 -4.18 -2.39
C SER A 152 -1.13 -2.76 -2.54
N SER A 153 -2.44 -2.61 -2.33
CA SER A 153 -3.14 -1.32 -2.41
C SER A 153 -2.61 -0.33 -1.36
N ALA A 154 -2.45 -0.78 -0.13
CA ALA A 154 -1.94 0.05 0.95
C ALA A 154 -0.45 0.40 0.77
N ASN A 155 0.35 -0.53 0.24
CA ASN A 155 1.75 -0.27 -0.11
C ASN A 155 1.86 0.82 -1.19
N ASN A 156 1.04 0.74 -2.25
CA ASN A 156 1.02 1.74 -3.33
C ASN A 156 0.63 3.14 -2.83
N LEU A 157 -0.33 3.22 -1.91
CA LEU A 157 -0.73 4.50 -1.30
C LEU A 157 0.35 5.06 -0.36
N GLY A 158 1.02 4.19 0.40
CA GLY A 158 2.12 4.57 1.29
C GLY A 158 3.35 5.04 0.52
N THR A 159 3.74 4.34 -0.54
CA THR A 159 4.91 4.72 -1.37
C THR A 159 4.69 6.05 -2.09
N LEU A 160 3.45 6.37 -2.51
CA LEU A 160 3.14 7.65 -3.15
C LEU A 160 3.53 8.85 -2.27
N GLY A 161 3.26 8.80 -0.96
CA GLY A 161 3.65 9.89 -0.04
C GLY A 161 5.16 10.07 0.05
N ILE A 162 5.91 8.96 0.12
CA ILE A 162 7.38 8.97 0.14
C ILE A 162 7.94 9.50 -1.19
N SER A 163 7.37 9.07 -2.32
CA SER A 163 7.78 9.54 -3.65
C SER A 163 7.54 11.02 -3.84
N LEU A 164 6.39 11.55 -3.39
CA LEU A 164 6.10 12.99 -3.44
C LEU A 164 7.06 13.79 -2.56
N PHE A 165 7.40 13.30 -1.38
CA PHE A 165 8.41 13.94 -0.52
C PHE A 165 9.79 14.00 -1.18
N ASN A 166 10.25 12.86 -1.70
CA ASN A 166 11.53 12.78 -2.39
C ASN A 166 11.55 13.72 -3.60
N MET A 167 10.46 13.79 -4.35
CA MET A 167 10.33 14.76 -5.44
C MET A 167 10.46 16.19 -4.91
N LEU A 168 9.74 16.56 -3.85
CA LEU A 168 9.79 17.92 -3.29
C LEU A 168 11.19 18.34 -2.83
N ILE A 169 11.96 17.42 -2.26
CA ILE A 169 13.32 17.69 -1.76
C ILE A 169 14.38 17.67 -2.87
N PHE A 170 14.36 16.65 -3.72
CA PHE A 170 15.44 16.36 -4.67
C PHE A 170 15.21 16.99 -6.04
N LEU A 171 13.96 17.22 -6.46
CA LEU A 171 13.66 17.82 -7.75
C LEU A 171 14.29 19.23 -7.89
N PRO A 172 14.23 20.13 -6.88
CA PRO A 172 14.93 21.42 -6.98
C PRO A 172 16.44 21.28 -7.17
N ALA A 173 17.08 20.25 -6.60
CA ALA A 173 18.52 20.02 -6.75
C ALA A 173 18.91 19.62 -8.18
N LEU A 174 17.99 19.05 -8.96
CA LEU A 174 18.24 18.70 -10.37
C LEU A 174 18.21 19.92 -11.30
N PHE A 175 17.43 20.95 -10.95
CA PHE A 175 17.21 22.12 -11.81
C PHE A 175 17.98 23.37 -11.39
N SER A 176 18.53 23.40 -10.17
CA SER A 176 19.21 24.59 -9.65
C SER A 176 20.73 24.44 -9.71
N LYS A 177 21.41 25.41 -10.35
CA LYS A 177 22.84 25.65 -10.09
C LYS A 177 23.01 25.89 -8.59
N GLN A 178 24.11 25.40 -8.01
CA GLN A 178 24.33 25.29 -6.56
C GLN A 178 24.05 26.58 -5.73
N GLN A 179 24.16 27.78 -6.34
CA GLN A 179 23.77 29.06 -5.74
C GLN A 179 22.24 29.29 -5.68
N ASN A 180 21.49 28.92 -6.72
CA ASN A 180 20.02 29.08 -6.76
C ASN A 180 19.31 28.11 -5.81
N TYR A 181 19.95 26.99 -5.49
CA TYR A 181 19.43 26.02 -4.52
C TYR A 181 19.36 26.61 -3.10
N LYS A 182 20.32 27.46 -2.72
CA LYS A 182 20.30 28.16 -1.43
C LYS A 182 19.14 29.14 -1.34
N PHE A 183 18.92 29.91 -2.40
CA PHE A 183 17.82 30.87 -2.48
C PHE A 183 16.45 30.17 -2.38
N MET A 184 16.23 29.08 -3.13
CA MET A 184 14.96 28.34 -3.06
C MET A 184 14.67 27.76 -1.66
N LEU A 185 15.65 27.15 -1.00
CA LEU A 185 15.45 26.53 0.32
C LEU A 185 15.26 27.56 1.44
N GLN A 186 15.94 28.70 1.39
CA GLN A 186 15.79 29.76 2.39
C GLN A 186 14.55 30.62 2.15
N ALA A 187 14.28 31.04 0.91
CA ALA A 187 13.11 31.87 0.58
C ALA A 187 11.78 31.11 0.75
N HIS A 188 11.82 29.76 0.72
CA HIS A 188 10.63 28.92 0.78
C HIS A 188 10.68 27.88 1.91
N ALA A 189 11.47 28.11 2.96
CA ALA A 189 11.54 27.21 4.12
C ALA A 189 10.15 26.96 4.74
N SER A 190 9.28 27.97 4.76
CA SER A 190 7.88 27.86 5.18
C SER A 190 7.05 26.95 4.27
N LEU A 191 7.20 27.06 2.94
CA LEU A 191 6.50 26.18 1.98
C LEU A 191 6.97 24.73 2.13
N VAL A 192 8.27 24.50 2.32
CA VAL A 192 8.82 23.15 2.57
C VAL A 192 8.27 22.60 3.88
N ALA A 193 8.19 23.40 4.94
CA ALA A 193 7.63 22.99 6.23
C ALA A 193 6.14 22.63 6.12
N VAL A 194 5.34 23.46 5.42
CA VAL A 194 3.91 23.18 5.19
C VAL A 194 3.74 21.91 4.35
N ALA A 195 4.52 21.75 3.28
CA ALA A 195 4.43 20.55 2.44
C ALA A 195 4.86 19.28 3.21
N ALA A 196 5.92 19.37 4.03
CA ALA A 196 6.33 18.28 4.91
C ALA A 196 5.23 17.94 5.93
N ALA A 197 4.57 18.94 6.52
CA ALA A 197 3.45 18.71 7.44
C ALA A 197 2.28 17.99 6.75
N ILE A 198 1.90 18.40 5.54
CA ILE A 198 0.86 17.73 4.74
C ILE A 198 1.26 16.28 4.44
N LEU A 199 2.51 16.03 4.08
CA LEU A 199 3.01 14.69 3.77
C LEU A 199 3.04 13.81 5.03
N ILE A 200 3.45 14.34 6.18
CA ILE A 200 3.39 13.63 7.46
C ILE A 200 1.94 13.27 7.79
N ILE A 201 1.00 14.20 7.67
CA ILE A 201 -0.44 13.96 7.88
C ILE A 201 -0.94 12.85 6.96
N TYR A 202 -0.60 12.93 5.67
CA TYR A 202 -0.97 11.91 4.68
C TYR A 202 -0.42 10.54 5.06
N SER A 203 0.88 10.44 5.37
CA SER A 203 1.53 9.16 5.67
C SER A 203 1.05 8.56 7.00
N VAL A 204 0.86 9.37 8.04
CA VAL A 204 0.27 8.91 9.32
C VAL A 204 -1.16 8.42 9.11
N SER A 205 -1.95 9.14 8.30
CA SER A 205 -3.32 8.72 7.95
C SER A 205 -3.31 7.39 7.19
N ALA A 206 -2.38 7.20 6.24
CA ALA A 206 -2.25 5.94 5.50
C ALA A 206 -1.91 4.76 6.43
N VAL A 207 -0.98 4.96 7.36
CA VAL A 207 -0.63 3.93 8.36
C VAL A 207 -1.83 3.59 9.26
N LYS A 208 -2.58 4.60 9.72
CA LYS A 208 -3.77 4.42 10.56
C LYS A 208 -4.87 3.65 9.84
N VAL A 209 -5.19 4.03 8.60
CA VAL A 209 -6.18 3.34 7.75
C VAL A 209 -5.76 1.89 7.53
N PHE A 210 -4.47 1.63 7.30
CA PHE A 210 -3.97 0.27 7.14
C PHE A 210 -4.14 -0.56 8.41
N GLN A 211 -3.76 -0.02 9.58
CA GLN A 211 -3.96 -0.71 10.86
C GLN A 211 -5.43 -1.04 11.15
N GLN A 212 -6.34 -0.11 10.86
CA GLN A 212 -7.78 -0.33 11.04
C GLN A 212 -8.30 -1.46 10.15
N ASN A 213 -7.88 -1.48 8.87
CA ASN A 213 -8.30 -2.51 7.91
C ASN A 213 -7.66 -3.87 8.16
N LEU A 214 -6.48 -3.95 8.78
CA LEU A 214 -5.89 -5.21 9.22
C LEU A 214 -6.63 -5.80 10.42
N LYS A 215 -7.04 -4.95 11.37
CA LYS A 215 -7.80 -5.40 12.55
C LYS A 215 -9.15 -6.00 12.17
N THR A 216 -9.84 -5.43 11.18
CA THR A 216 -11.13 -5.97 10.72
C THR A 216 -10.99 -7.34 10.06
N SER A 217 -9.86 -7.63 9.39
CA SER A 217 -9.62 -8.94 8.77
C SER A 217 -9.19 -10.07 9.73
N LEU A 218 -8.82 -9.75 10.98
CA LEU A 218 -8.47 -10.79 11.97
C LEU A 218 -9.67 -11.24 12.82
N VAL A 219 -10.81 -10.56 12.69
CA VAL A 219 -12.03 -10.81 13.47
C VAL A 219 -13.16 -11.38 12.60
N SER A 220 -13.00 -11.34 11.27
CA SER A 220 -13.86 -12.01 10.29
C SER A 220 -13.33 -13.38 9.95
#